data_AF-A0A9E0V417-F1
#
_entry.id   AF-A0A9E0V417-F1
#
_cell.length_a   1.000
_cell.length_b   1.000
_cell.length_c   1.000
_cell.angle_alpha   90.00
_cell.angle_beta   90.00
_cell.angle_gamma   90.00
#
_symmetry.space_group_name_H-M   'P 1'
#
loop_
_entity.id
_entity.type
_entity.pdbx_description
1 polymer ?
#
loop_
_entity_poly.entity_id
_entity_poly.type
_entity_poly.pdbx_seq_one_letter_code
_entity_poly.pdbx_strand_id
1 'polypeptide(L)'
;QVTTTNAGVPVSTPDDVTLNCDMLNNGKGNFIKAIAWDEGVGTFNTHLYFEDGAGHTIHYGLPGVLPDIVLGNNRDVPKDYRVAVVAIASNSIPTIWFFTLSGVGTPGFSITPTGVLSLTTASVGTVYNLSPVLPHIDMWSDANNKVNGLPGKYQFAVSWVEPGVNAVKYNVGDINSGTLYNPIGGIAVSSSSVGNIWCDVACYTNVQTGSRYATFCSQELGAPLPLVAYTLDFSSGSVGAPISKNSFVSPFVFCPRIEAMSQFDPTFVAYPWQIICSQQDSVTTYNAGGTTNINKTLIPVGNFKSPAIAAGVGMPFLKAIGNVQFTQGYLNIHGSPVSANYYARITNAATGAVTDPDYYIINTNPAYTPGITFSAADASSALALSNCSNSGDMLLSVWFDAQAGSSTGDIMYKLSGNSVPVKFRPTAISTLQGEKPTLYPNPAIDHVILPNEEGEFQIINSLGVKVAEGQLQQGGGVKVQNLPAGVYLLRTHSHTYPFTKL
;
A
#
# COMPACT_ATOMS: atom_id res chain seq x y z
N GLN A 1 16.26 -7.98 9.40
CA GLN A 1 16.95 -9.14 8.82
C GLN A 1 15.98 -10.31 8.68
N VAL A 2 15.69 -10.67 7.43
CA VAL A 2 14.94 -11.86 7.03
C VAL A 2 15.96 -12.91 6.65
N THR A 3 15.88 -14.08 7.29
CA THR A 3 16.67 -15.23 6.89
C THR A 3 15.70 -16.19 6.23
N THR A 4 15.76 -16.34 4.91
CA THR A 4 14.97 -17.36 4.23
C THR A 4 15.52 -18.72 4.67
N THR A 5 14.77 -19.44 5.50
CA THR A 5 15.18 -20.74 6.03
C THR A 5 14.11 -21.77 5.79
N ASN A 6 14.49 -22.99 5.46
CA ASN A 6 13.59 -24.13 5.51
C ASN A 6 13.90 -24.90 6.81
N ALA A 7 12.96 -24.88 7.76
CA ALA A 7 13.12 -25.50 9.07
C ALA A 7 14.42 -25.09 9.82
N GLY A 8 14.80 -23.80 9.73
CA GLY A 8 16.00 -23.27 10.37
C GLY A 8 17.31 -23.50 9.59
N VAL A 9 17.25 -24.08 8.40
CA VAL A 9 18.39 -24.21 7.47
C VAL A 9 18.29 -23.12 6.40
N PRO A 10 19.28 -22.23 6.23
CA PRO A 10 19.28 -21.25 5.15
C PRO A 10 19.12 -21.94 3.79
N VAL A 11 18.12 -21.54 3.01
CA VAL A 11 17.97 -22.01 1.63
C VAL A 11 18.95 -21.27 0.72
N SER A 12 19.49 -21.98 -0.28
CA SER A 12 20.47 -21.44 -1.24
C SER A 12 19.87 -20.48 -2.27
N THR A 13 18.54 -20.38 -2.31
CA THR A 13 17.75 -19.44 -3.11
C THR A 13 16.79 -18.73 -2.15
N PRO A 14 16.67 -17.39 -2.19
CA PRO A 14 15.73 -16.66 -1.34
C PRO A 14 14.32 -17.25 -1.51
N ASP A 15 13.74 -17.76 -0.43
CA ASP A 15 12.33 -18.20 -0.39
C ASP A 15 11.40 -17.00 -0.58
N ASP A 16 10.19 -17.26 -1.07
CA ASP A 16 9.20 -16.29 -1.57
C ASP A 16 8.68 -15.36 -0.46
N VAL A 17 9.45 -14.34 -0.10
CA VAL A 17 9.03 -13.33 0.88
C VAL A 17 7.78 -12.63 0.36
N THR A 18 6.69 -12.77 1.11
CA THR A 18 5.49 -11.95 0.91
C THR A 18 5.51 -10.81 1.89
N LEU A 19 5.28 -9.60 1.39
CA LEU A 19 5.14 -8.42 2.22
C LEU A 19 3.90 -7.61 1.84
N ASN A 20 3.31 -6.99 2.85
CA ASN A 20 2.15 -6.14 2.70
C ASN A 20 2.19 -5.01 3.74
N CYS A 21 1.46 -3.93 3.49
CA CYS A 21 1.43 -2.79 4.39
C CYS A 21 0.11 -2.03 4.33
N ASP A 22 -0.22 -1.38 5.43
CA ASP A 22 -1.29 -0.39 5.49
C ASP A 22 -0.85 0.81 6.33
N MET A 23 -1.53 1.93 6.15
CA MET A 23 -1.24 3.19 6.81
C MET A 23 -2.52 3.94 7.16
N LEU A 24 -2.60 4.46 8.38
CA LEU A 24 -3.75 5.23 8.86
C LEU A 24 -3.30 6.52 9.54
N ASN A 25 -3.96 7.63 9.24
CA ASN A 25 -3.71 8.91 9.90
C ASN A 25 -4.44 8.93 11.25
N ASN A 26 -3.71 9.27 12.30
CA ASN A 26 -4.22 9.27 13.67
C ASN A 26 -4.99 10.54 14.05
N GLY A 27 -5.18 11.47 13.10
CA GLY A 27 -5.87 12.74 13.30
C GLY A 27 -5.03 13.84 13.95
N LYS A 28 -3.78 13.56 14.31
CA LYS A 28 -2.81 14.54 14.85
C LYS A 28 -1.70 14.88 13.85
N GLY A 29 -1.86 14.48 12.58
CA GLY A 29 -0.85 14.66 11.53
C GLY A 29 0.25 13.59 11.53
N ASN A 30 0.14 12.57 12.38
CA ASN A 30 1.03 11.41 12.39
C ASN A 30 0.34 10.20 11.73
N PHE A 31 1.15 9.32 11.17
CA PHE A 31 0.70 8.12 10.48
C PHE A 31 1.10 6.88 11.26
N ILE A 32 0.11 6.05 11.55
CA ILE A 32 0.31 4.69 12.04
C ILE A 32 0.62 3.84 10.83
N LYS A 33 1.78 3.20 10.84
CA LYS A 33 2.23 2.29 9.78
C LYS A 33 2.10 0.88 10.30
N ALA A 34 1.56 -0.02 9.47
CA ALA A 34 1.56 -1.44 9.72
C ALA A 34 2.24 -2.14 8.56
N ILE A 35 3.20 -3.00 8.85
CA ILE A 35 3.95 -3.77 7.87
C ILE A 35 3.92 -5.22 8.31
N ALA A 36 3.55 -6.10 7.38
CA ALA A 36 3.59 -7.54 7.59
C ALA A 36 4.50 -8.19 6.55
N TRP A 37 5.31 -9.15 6.97
CA TRP A 37 6.10 -9.97 6.05
C TRP A 37 6.32 -11.38 6.61
N ASP A 38 6.64 -12.33 5.75
CA ASP A 38 7.07 -13.67 6.18
C ASP A 38 8.56 -13.95 5.89
N GLU A 39 9.06 -15.05 6.43
CA GLU A 39 10.43 -15.55 6.17
C GLU A 39 10.48 -16.57 5.02
N GLY A 40 9.46 -16.57 4.16
CA GLY A 40 9.23 -17.61 3.15
C GLY A 40 8.25 -18.69 3.62
N VAL A 41 7.58 -19.32 2.64
CA VAL A 41 6.44 -20.23 2.85
C VAL A 41 6.77 -21.47 3.68
N GLY A 42 8.04 -21.86 3.76
CA GLY A 42 8.48 -23.03 4.53
C GLY A 42 8.54 -22.83 6.05
N THR A 43 8.53 -21.58 6.53
CA THR A 43 8.73 -21.27 7.96
C THR A 43 7.44 -21.15 8.75
N PHE A 44 6.33 -20.77 8.10
CA PHE A 44 5.10 -20.34 8.76
C PHE A 44 5.35 -19.30 9.86
N ASN A 45 6.27 -18.38 9.61
CA ASN A 45 6.61 -17.29 10.50
C ASN A 45 6.33 -15.94 9.82
N THR A 46 5.29 -15.26 10.31
CA THR A 46 4.94 -13.90 9.89
C THR A 46 5.35 -12.93 10.97
N HIS A 47 5.98 -11.84 10.56
CA HIS A 47 6.37 -10.72 11.37
C HIS A 47 5.47 -9.53 11.11
N LEU A 48 5.08 -8.86 12.18
CA LEU A 48 4.35 -7.61 12.17
C LEU A 48 5.22 -6.51 12.75
N TYR A 49 5.22 -5.37 12.09
CA TYR A 49 5.85 -4.14 12.56
C TYR A 49 4.83 -3.01 12.57
N PHE A 50 4.79 -2.28 13.68
CA PHE A 50 3.96 -1.09 13.82
C PHE A 50 4.80 0.10 14.25
N GLU A 51 4.52 1.27 13.66
CA GLU A 51 5.09 2.55 14.06
C GLU A 51 3.95 3.57 14.25
N ASP A 52 3.95 4.30 15.37
CA ASP A 52 2.86 5.23 15.71
C ASP A 52 3.01 6.66 15.15
N GLY A 53 4.09 6.90 14.42
CA GLY A 53 4.48 8.20 13.86
C GLY A 53 5.04 9.20 14.88
N ALA A 54 5.12 8.84 16.16
CA ALA A 54 5.87 9.57 17.20
C ALA A 54 7.24 8.95 17.48
N GLY A 55 7.62 7.92 16.70
CA GLY A 55 8.90 7.21 16.82
C GLY A 55 8.84 5.99 17.73
N HIS A 56 7.67 5.61 18.25
CA HIS A 56 7.52 4.36 19.00
C HIS A 56 7.20 3.22 18.04
N THR A 57 7.81 2.07 18.29
CA THR A 57 7.69 0.89 17.44
C THR A 57 7.34 -0.36 18.23
N ILE A 58 6.66 -1.29 17.57
CA ILE A 58 6.30 -2.59 18.12
C ILE A 58 6.57 -3.65 17.06
N HIS A 59 7.07 -4.80 17.52
CA HIS A 59 7.23 -6.00 16.72
C HIS A 59 6.42 -7.14 17.33
N TYR A 60 5.77 -7.94 16.49
CA TYR A 60 4.98 -9.09 16.92
C TYR A 60 5.09 -10.22 15.91
N GLY A 61 5.18 -11.47 16.36
CA GLY A 61 5.24 -12.65 15.48
C GLY A 61 3.95 -13.46 15.52
N LEU A 62 3.55 -14.06 14.40
CA LEU A 62 2.39 -14.96 14.31
C LEU A 62 2.69 -16.20 13.45
N PRO A 63 2.05 -17.34 13.74
CA PRO A 63 2.30 -18.60 13.04
C PRO A 63 1.54 -18.66 11.71
N GLY A 64 2.06 -18.01 10.67
CA GLY A 64 1.50 -18.00 9.33
C GLY A 64 2.46 -17.49 8.26
N VAL A 65 2.04 -17.55 7.00
CA VAL A 65 2.74 -17.06 5.79
C VAL A 65 1.76 -16.40 4.82
N LEU A 66 2.29 -15.68 3.85
CA LEU A 66 1.54 -14.93 2.83
C LEU A 66 0.61 -13.88 3.45
N PRO A 67 1.13 -12.96 4.30
CA PRO A 67 0.29 -12.07 5.06
C PRO A 67 -0.26 -10.91 4.23
N ASP A 68 -1.48 -10.50 4.57
CA ASP A 68 -2.08 -9.21 4.23
C ASP A 68 -2.62 -8.55 5.51
N ILE A 69 -2.63 -7.22 5.55
CA ILE A 69 -2.86 -6.44 6.77
C ILE A 69 -3.68 -5.19 6.51
N VAL A 70 -4.61 -4.89 7.41
CA VAL A 70 -5.37 -3.63 7.41
C VAL A 70 -5.40 -3.00 8.80
N LEU A 71 -5.46 -1.67 8.80
CA LEU A 71 -5.56 -0.79 9.96
C LEU A 71 -6.91 -0.09 10.02
N GLY A 72 -7.59 -0.29 11.16
CA GLY A 72 -8.87 0.33 11.46
C GLY A 72 -8.84 1.20 12.70
N ASN A 73 -9.91 1.98 12.88
CA ASN A 73 -10.15 2.74 14.10
C ASN A 73 -10.81 1.86 15.17
N ASN A 74 -10.47 2.09 16.43
CA ASN A 74 -11.22 1.54 17.55
C ASN A 74 -12.43 2.46 17.87
N ARG A 75 -13.65 1.98 17.61
CA ARG A 75 -14.90 2.73 17.88
C ARG A 75 -15.14 2.94 19.38
N ASP A 76 -14.76 1.95 20.18
CA ASP A 76 -15.04 1.93 21.62
C ASP A 76 -14.07 2.83 22.40
N VAL A 77 -12.84 2.93 21.90
CA VAL A 77 -11.76 3.73 22.49
C VAL A 77 -11.11 4.57 21.39
N PRO A 78 -11.56 5.82 21.15
CA PRO A 78 -11.15 6.63 19.98
C PRO A 78 -9.65 6.97 19.85
N LYS A 79 -8.84 6.62 20.85
CA LYS A 79 -7.38 6.78 20.83
C LYS A 79 -6.63 5.51 20.45
N ASP A 80 -7.32 4.38 20.45
CA ASP A 80 -6.79 3.08 20.10
C ASP A 80 -7.16 2.74 18.66
N TYR A 81 -6.44 1.78 18.11
CA TYR A 81 -6.60 1.33 16.73
C TYR A 81 -6.73 -0.18 16.71
N ARG A 82 -7.27 -0.69 15.62
CA ARG A 82 -7.48 -2.11 15.42
C ARG A 82 -6.66 -2.57 14.22
N VAL A 83 -6.17 -3.79 14.29
CA VAL A 83 -5.43 -4.43 13.20
C VAL A 83 -6.12 -5.74 12.91
N ALA A 84 -6.27 -6.06 11.62
CA ALA A 84 -6.56 -7.40 11.17
C ALA A 84 -5.44 -7.85 10.24
N VAL A 85 -4.93 -9.05 10.49
CA VAL A 85 -3.94 -9.70 9.63
C VAL A 85 -4.56 -10.98 9.13
N VAL A 86 -4.58 -11.17 7.81
CA VAL A 86 -4.95 -12.45 7.21
C VAL A 86 -3.70 -13.13 6.67
N ALA A 87 -3.56 -14.42 6.92
CA ALA A 87 -2.44 -15.22 6.43
C ALA A 87 -2.86 -16.69 6.32
N ILE A 88 -2.03 -17.52 5.70
CA ILE A 88 -2.15 -18.97 5.79
C ILE A 88 -1.47 -19.44 7.06
N ALA A 89 -2.25 -19.96 8.03
CA ALA A 89 -1.71 -20.43 9.30
C ALA A 89 -0.86 -21.71 9.14
N SER A 90 -0.11 -22.09 10.18
CA SER A 90 0.75 -23.29 10.19
C SER A 90 0.05 -24.64 9.96
N ASN A 91 -1.28 -24.68 10.07
CA ASN A 91 -2.11 -25.82 9.69
C ASN A 91 -2.59 -25.75 8.21
N SER A 92 -2.02 -24.83 7.43
CA SER A 92 -2.39 -24.51 6.06
C SER A 92 -3.86 -24.08 5.89
N ILE A 93 -4.43 -23.39 6.88
CA ILE A 93 -5.80 -22.84 6.80
C ILE A 93 -5.74 -21.31 6.73
N PRO A 94 -6.42 -20.66 5.76
CA PRO A 94 -6.57 -19.21 5.74
C PRO A 94 -7.23 -18.72 7.04
N THR A 95 -6.54 -17.85 7.75
CA THR A 95 -6.87 -17.43 9.11
C THR A 95 -6.71 -15.93 9.24
N ILE A 96 -7.58 -15.30 10.03
CA ILE A 96 -7.52 -13.88 10.37
C ILE A 96 -7.24 -13.72 11.87
N TRP A 97 -6.26 -12.87 12.21
CA TRP A 97 -5.92 -12.47 13.57
C TRP A 97 -6.29 -11.01 13.80
N PHE A 98 -6.86 -10.73 14.97
CA PHE A 98 -7.25 -9.39 15.37
C PHE A 98 -6.37 -8.90 16.52
N PHE A 99 -6.02 -7.62 16.46
CA PHE A 99 -5.22 -6.96 17.49
C PHE A 99 -5.76 -5.58 17.82
N THR A 100 -5.39 -5.09 19.01
CA THR A 100 -5.56 -3.70 19.43
C THR A 100 -4.19 -3.05 19.54
N LEU A 101 -4.07 -1.87 18.96
CA LEU A 101 -2.96 -0.96 19.21
C LEU A 101 -3.42 0.11 20.20
N SER A 102 -2.81 0.13 21.38
CA SER A 102 -3.15 1.06 22.46
C SER A 102 -1.95 1.95 22.79
N GLY A 103 -2.20 3.12 23.38
CA GLY A 103 -1.14 4.04 23.79
C GLY A 103 -0.44 4.75 22.62
N VAL A 104 -1.09 4.88 21.47
CA VAL A 104 -0.56 5.60 20.29
C VAL A 104 -0.13 7.03 20.63
N GLY A 105 1.10 7.39 20.26
CA GLY A 105 1.71 8.68 20.55
C GLY A 105 2.30 8.78 21.95
N THR A 106 2.43 7.67 22.68
CA THR A 106 2.97 7.62 24.04
C THR A 106 4.03 6.53 24.17
N PRO A 107 4.95 6.61 25.15
CA PRO A 107 5.90 5.52 25.43
C PRO A 107 5.24 4.18 25.80
N GLY A 108 3.95 4.18 26.14
CA GLY A 108 3.17 2.96 26.41
C GLY A 108 2.54 2.32 25.17
N PHE A 109 3.01 2.66 23.97
CA PHE A 109 2.54 2.08 22.71
C PHE A 109 2.68 0.55 22.77
N SER A 110 1.56 -0.17 22.61
CA SER A 110 1.51 -1.63 22.78
C SER A 110 0.51 -2.29 21.82
N ILE A 111 0.73 -3.57 21.57
CA ILE A 111 -0.15 -4.44 20.80
C ILE A 111 -0.73 -5.52 21.71
N THR A 112 -2.03 -5.78 21.59
CA THR A 112 -2.72 -6.84 22.31
C THR A 112 -3.53 -7.70 21.35
N PRO A 113 -3.26 -9.01 21.23
CA PRO A 113 -4.12 -9.93 20.48
C PRO A 113 -5.53 -9.98 21.08
N THR A 114 -6.55 -9.92 20.23
CA THR A 114 -7.95 -9.91 20.67
C THR A 114 -8.78 -11.06 20.10
N GLY A 115 -8.33 -11.71 19.03
CA GLY A 115 -9.05 -12.84 18.47
C GLY A 115 -8.33 -13.50 17.31
N VAL A 116 -8.73 -14.73 16.99
CA VAL A 116 -8.30 -15.47 15.82
C VAL A 116 -9.48 -16.26 15.28
N LEU A 117 -9.69 -16.25 13.97
CA LEU A 117 -10.77 -16.97 13.29
C LEU A 117 -10.26 -17.63 12.01
N SER A 118 -10.64 -18.88 11.78
CA SER A 118 -10.40 -19.54 10.48
C SER A 118 -11.45 -19.09 9.46
N LEU A 119 -11.01 -18.79 8.24
CA LEU A 119 -11.91 -18.38 7.15
C LEU A 119 -12.61 -19.57 6.50
N THR A 120 -11.97 -20.74 6.51
CA THR A 120 -12.52 -22.02 6.03
C THR A 120 -12.12 -23.15 6.97
N THR A 121 -12.73 -24.32 6.78
CA THR A 121 -12.28 -25.59 7.39
C THR A 121 -11.37 -26.39 6.45
N ALA A 122 -11.28 -26.00 5.17
CA ALA A 122 -10.45 -26.65 4.19
C ALA A 122 -8.98 -26.20 4.31
N SER A 123 -8.07 -27.17 4.31
CA SER A 123 -6.64 -26.90 4.18
C SER A 123 -6.30 -26.57 2.73
N VAL A 124 -5.42 -25.58 2.53
CA VAL A 124 -4.84 -25.25 1.22
C VAL A 124 -3.79 -26.27 0.76
N GLY A 125 -3.54 -27.30 1.58
CA GLY A 125 -2.52 -28.30 1.34
C GLY A 125 -1.13 -27.70 1.48
N THR A 126 -0.22 -28.11 0.61
CA THR A 126 1.15 -27.62 0.64
C THR A 126 1.23 -26.22 0.05
N VAL A 127 1.69 -25.27 0.87
CA VAL A 127 1.98 -23.90 0.45
C VAL A 127 3.35 -23.91 -0.23
N TYR A 128 3.38 -23.90 -1.56
CA TYR A 128 4.62 -23.82 -2.35
C TYR A 128 4.58 -22.64 -3.31
N ASN A 129 5.77 -22.25 -3.79
CA ASN A 129 6.17 -21.02 -4.50
C ASN A 129 5.35 -20.55 -5.72
N LEU A 130 4.23 -21.19 -6.03
CA LEU A 130 3.33 -20.81 -7.12
C LEU A 130 1.87 -20.72 -6.64
N SER A 131 1.63 -20.74 -5.32
CA SER A 131 0.30 -21.03 -4.81
C SER A 131 -0.69 -19.90 -5.10
N PRO A 132 -1.83 -20.19 -5.72
CA PRO A 132 -2.84 -19.21 -6.12
C PRO A 132 -3.66 -18.63 -4.96
N VAL A 133 -3.23 -18.84 -3.71
CA VAL A 133 -4.07 -18.80 -2.50
C VAL A 133 -3.68 -17.66 -1.56
N LEU A 134 -3.15 -16.56 -2.09
CA LEU A 134 -2.87 -15.36 -1.28
C LEU A 134 -4.20 -14.85 -0.70
N PRO A 135 -4.42 -14.94 0.62
CA PRO A 135 -5.58 -14.30 1.19
C PRO A 135 -5.35 -12.79 1.20
N HIS A 136 -6.37 -12.04 0.83
CA HIS A 136 -6.30 -10.58 0.73
C HIS A 136 -7.42 -9.92 1.53
N ILE A 137 -7.13 -8.77 2.14
CA ILE A 137 -8.07 -8.05 2.98
C ILE A 137 -8.02 -6.55 2.69
N ASP A 138 -9.19 -5.92 2.61
CA ASP A 138 -9.31 -4.46 2.48
C ASP A 138 -10.53 -3.93 3.24
N MET A 139 -10.60 -2.62 3.47
CA MET A 139 -11.56 -1.96 4.36
C MET A 139 -12.34 -0.83 3.69
N TRP A 140 -13.66 -0.83 3.91
CA TRP A 140 -14.50 0.30 3.56
C TRP A 140 -14.21 1.51 4.43
N SER A 141 -14.19 2.69 3.81
CA SER A 141 -14.29 3.94 4.55
C SER A 141 -15.72 4.25 4.95
N ASP A 142 -15.87 4.80 6.15
CA ASP A 142 -17.12 5.28 6.69
C ASP A 142 -17.07 6.80 6.83
N ALA A 143 -17.63 7.49 5.85
CA ALA A 143 -17.68 8.95 5.82
C ALA A 143 -18.62 9.54 6.89
N ASN A 144 -19.57 8.75 7.39
CA ASN A 144 -20.59 9.17 8.34
C ASN A 144 -20.09 9.04 9.78
N ASN A 145 -19.30 8.02 10.08
CA ASN A 145 -18.72 7.78 11.40
C ASN A 145 -17.23 8.11 11.43
N LYS A 146 -16.93 9.42 11.38
CA LYS A 146 -15.56 9.93 11.33
C LYS A 146 -14.83 9.80 12.67
N VAL A 147 -13.52 9.61 12.60
CA VAL A 147 -12.60 9.71 13.75
C VAL A 147 -11.62 10.84 13.48
N ASN A 148 -11.54 11.83 14.38
CA ASN A 148 -10.69 13.01 14.24
C ASN A 148 -10.87 13.75 12.90
N GLY A 149 -12.11 13.81 12.40
CA GLY A 149 -12.44 14.50 11.13
C GLY A 149 -12.15 13.70 9.86
N LEU A 150 -11.56 12.51 9.96
CA LEU A 150 -11.28 11.60 8.85
C LEU A 150 -12.31 10.45 8.82
N PRO A 151 -12.62 9.86 7.65
CA PRO A 151 -13.49 8.69 7.54
C PRO A 151 -12.97 7.56 8.42
N GLY A 152 -13.90 6.90 9.12
CA GLY A 152 -13.55 5.76 9.94
C GLY A 152 -13.29 4.51 9.10
N LYS A 153 -12.46 3.60 9.60
CA LYS A 153 -12.17 2.28 9.00
C LYS A 153 -12.53 1.21 10.01
N TYR A 154 -13.55 0.42 9.72
CA TYR A 154 -14.13 -0.51 10.72
C TYR A 154 -14.51 -1.87 10.17
N GLN A 155 -15.01 -1.90 8.94
CA GLN A 155 -15.48 -3.13 8.31
C GLN A 155 -14.58 -3.47 7.15
N PHE A 156 -14.41 -4.77 6.94
CA PHE A 156 -13.48 -5.30 5.96
C PHE A 156 -14.15 -6.37 5.10
N ALA A 157 -13.63 -6.52 3.88
CA ALA A 157 -13.81 -7.72 3.07
C ALA A 157 -12.49 -8.47 3.06
N VAL A 158 -12.56 -9.80 3.21
CA VAL A 158 -11.42 -10.70 3.08
C VAL A 158 -11.74 -11.71 1.99
N SER A 159 -10.78 -12.01 1.13
CA SER A 159 -10.90 -12.94 0.02
C SER A 159 -9.79 -13.98 0.03
N TRP A 160 -10.08 -15.16 -0.51
CA TRP A 160 -9.12 -16.24 -0.71
C TRP A 160 -9.61 -17.18 -1.82
N VAL A 161 -8.72 -18.01 -2.35
CA VAL A 161 -9.11 -19.09 -3.27
C VAL A 161 -9.39 -20.35 -2.46
N GLU A 162 -10.61 -20.89 -2.53
CA GLU A 162 -10.96 -22.12 -1.81
C GLU A 162 -10.25 -23.34 -2.40
N PRO A 163 -9.53 -24.12 -1.58
CA PRO A 163 -8.87 -25.34 -2.00
C PRO A 163 -9.84 -26.37 -2.57
N GLY A 164 -9.43 -27.07 -3.64
CA GLY A 164 -10.19 -28.17 -4.26
C GLY A 164 -11.37 -27.73 -5.13
N VAL A 165 -11.94 -26.54 -4.90
CA VAL A 165 -12.98 -25.95 -5.75
C VAL A 165 -12.40 -24.90 -6.70
N ASN A 166 -11.27 -24.29 -6.35
CA ASN A 166 -10.66 -23.16 -7.06
C ASN A 166 -11.68 -22.02 -7.27
N ALA A 167 -12.46 -21.70 -6.25
CA ALA A 167 -13.42 -20.60 -6.30
C ALA A 167 -12.92 -19.46 -5.42
N VAL A 168 -13.00 -18.22 -5.91
CA VAL A 168 -12.77 -17.07 -5.04
C VAL A 168 -13.90 -17.01 -4.02
N LYS A 169 -13.54 -17.12 -2.76
CA LYS A 169 -14.42 -16.95 -1.62
C LYS A 169 -14.18 -15.59 -0.99
N TYR A 170 -15.20 -15.11 -0.30
CA TYR A 170 -15.07 -13.95 0.55
C TYR A 170 -15.80 -14.14 1.88
N ASN A 171 -15.33 -13.39 2.86
CA ASN A 171 -16.04 -13.11 4.09
C ASN A 171 -15.98 -11.60 4.35
N VAL A 172 -16.85 -11.12 5.23
CA VAL A 172 -16.88 -9.73 5.67
C VAL A 172 -17.01 -9.69 7.17
N GLY A 173 -16.55 -8.61 7.80
CA GLY A 173 -16.58 -8.52 9.25
C GLY A 173 -16.40 -7.11 9.77
N ASP A 174 -16.33 -7.01 11.11
CA ASP A 174 -16.00 -5.77 11.81
C ASP A 174 -14.79 -5.99 12.71
N ILE A 175 -13.76 -5.19 12.44
CA ILE A 175 -12.45 -5.24 13.08
C ILE A 175 -12.51 -4.95 14.59
N ASN A 176 -13.52 -4.22 15.06
CA ASN A 176 -13.67 -3.89 16.48
C ASN A 176 -14.18 -5.07 17.28
N SER A 177 -15.14 -5.79 16.70
CA SER A 177 -15.73 -6.98 17.31
C SER A 177 -14.87 -8.24 17.12
N GLY A 178 -13.96 -8.24 16.13
CA GLY A 178 -13.22 -9.42 15.73
C GLY A 178 -14.12 -10.53 15.18
N THR A 179 -15.23 -10.17 14.53
CA THR A 179 -16.24 -11.13 14.03
C THR A 179 -16.27 -11.19 12.51
N LEU A 180 -16.68 -12.35 12.00
CA LEU A 180 -17.05 -12.58 10.61
C LEU A 180 -18.57 -12.68 10.51
N TYR A 181 -19.15 -12.13 9.45
CA TYR A 181 -20.60 -12.11 9.27
C TYR A 181 -21.10 -13.30 8.45
N ASN A 182 -20.27 -13.85 7.55
CA ASN A 182 -20.61 -15.07 6.84
C ASN A 182 -20.09 -16.30 7.62
N PRO A 183 -20.73 -17.47 7.47
CA PRO A 183 -20.23 -18.73 8.04
C PRO A 183 -18.80 -19.05 7.60
N ILE A 184 -18.12 -19.90 8.38
CA ILE A 184 -16.84 -20.49 8.00
C ILE A 184 -17.00 -21.20 6.64
N GLY A 185 -16.06 -20.96 5.73
CA GLY A 185 -16.11 -21.38 4.31
C GLY A 185 -16.53 -20.25 3.36
N GLY A 186 -17.00 -19.13 3.90
CA GLY A 186 -17.32 -17.92 3.15
C GLY A 186 -18.42 -18.11 2.09
N ILE A 187 -18.55 -17.11 1.23
CA ILE A 187 -19.47 -17.11 0.09
C ILE A 187 -18.64 -17.06 -1.20
N ALA A 188 -19.06 -17.77 -2.24
CA ALA A 188 -18.41 -17.67 -3.54
C ALA A 188 -18.70 -16.30 -4.19
N VAL A 189 -17.66 -15.63 -4.68
CA VAL A 189 -17.79 -14.36 -5.41
C VAL A 189 -18.62 -14.55 -6.69
N SER A 190 -18.43 -15.68 -7.38
CA SER A 190 -19.19 -16.03 -8.58
C SER A 190 -19.56 -17.50 -8.59
N SER A 191 -20.58 -17.86 -9.36
CA SER A 191 -20.98 -19.25 -9.62
C SER A 191 -20.17 -19.88 -10.77
N SER A 192 -19.01 -19.32 -11.14
CA SER A 192 -18.23 -19.82 -12.27
C SER A 192 -17.85 -21.28 -12.04
N SER A 193 -18.14 -22.14 -13.01
CA SER A 193 -17.69 -23.54 -13.02
C SER A 193 -16.21 -23.67 -13.38
N VAL A 194 -15.60 -22.57 -13.83
CA VAL A 194 -14.18 -22.49 -14.20
C VAL A 194 -13.42 -22.04 -12.96
N GLY A 195 -12.37 -22.78 -12.59
CA GLY A 195 -11.56 -22.45 -11.42
C GLY A 195 -10.92 -21.07 -11.52
N ASN A 196 -10.46 -20.51 -10.41
CA ASN A 196 -9.89 -19.17 -10.28
C ASN A 196 -8.61 -19.25 -9.46
N ILE A 197 -7.66 -18.38 -9.78
CA ILE A 197 -6.39 -18.27 -9.08
C ILE A 197 -5.98 -16.80 -8.87
N TRP A 198 -5.12 -16.57 -7.87
CA TRP A 198 -4.58 -15.26 -7.52
C TRP A 198 -5.68 -14.22 -7.32
N CYS A 199 -6.43 -14.35 -6.24
CA CYS A 199 -7.47 -13.37 -5.93
C CYS A 199 -6.89 -12.18 -5.18
N ASP A 200 -7.52 -11.02 -5.33
CA ASP A 200 -7.32 -9.84 -4.49
C ASP A 200 -8.65 -9.10 -4.34
N VAL A 201 -8.78 -8.20 -3.36
CA VAL A 201 -10.01 -7.47 -3.03
C VAL A 201 -9.73 -6.00 -2.76
N ALA A 202 -10.60 -5.13 -3.27
CA ALA A 202 -10.59 -3.71 -2.94
C ALA A 202 -11.99 -3.20 -2.59
N CYS A 203 -12.09 -2.35 -1.58
CA CYS A 203 -13.29 -1.85 -0.95
C CYS A 203 -13.44 -0.35 -1.19
N TYR A 204 -14.64 0.07 -1.60
CA TYR A 204 -14.95 1.49 -1.74
C TYR A 204 -16.37 1.82 -1.33
N THR A 205 -16.56 3.07 -0.90
CA THR A 205 -17.86 3.61 -0.51
C THR A 205 -18.28 4.69 -1.50
N ASN A 206 -19.48 4.56 -2.06
CA ASN A 206 -20.07 5.61 -2.87
C ASN A 206 -20.46 6.78 -1.95
N VAL A 207 -19.85 7.95 -2.14
CA VAL A 207 -20.04 9.11 -1.26
C VAL A 207 -21.40 9.77 -1.40
N GLN A 208 -22.10 9.55 -2.51
CA GLN A 208 -23.43 10.13 -2.75
C GLN A 208 -24.52 9.33 -2.05
N THR A 209 -24.39 8.00 -2.03
CA THR A 209 -25.42 7.11 -1.50
C THR A 209 -25.05 6.48 -0.15
N GLY A 210 -23.77 6.51 0.23
CA GLY A 210 -23.24 5.73 1.35
C GLY A 210 -23.13 4.22 1.06
N SER A 211 -23.41 3.79 -0.17
CA SER A 211 -23.36 2.38 -0.56
C SER A 211 -21.93 1.84 -0.47
N ARG A 212 -21.78 0.62 0.05
CA ARG A 212 -20.48 -0.05 0.20
C ARG A 212 -20.33 -1.13 -0.86
N TYR A 213 -19.22 -1.11 -1.58
CA TYR A 213 -18.91 -2.05 -2.65
C TYR A 213 -17.56 -2.70 -2.42
N ALA A 214 -17.41 -3.97 -2.76
CA ALA A 214 -16.09 -4.58 -2.91
C ALA A 214 -15.95 -5.19 -4.30
N THR A 215 -14.79 -4.98 -4.90
CA THR A 215 -14.40 -5.59 -6.17
C THR A 215 -13.34 -6.64 -5.91
N PHE A 216 -13.60 -7.85 -6.39
CA PHE A 216 -12.70 -8.99 -6.29
C PHE A 216 -12.10 -9.25 -7.67
N CYS A 217 -10.78 -9.26 -7.78
CA CYS A 217 -10.11 -9.67 -9.02
C CYS A 217 -9.55 -11.09 -8.89
N SER A 218 -9.42 -11.80 -10.01
CA SER A 218 -8.74 -13.10 -10.10
C SER A 218 -8.48 -13.48 -11.56
N GLN A 219 -7.64 -14.49 -11.79
CA GLN A 219 -7.52 -15.12 -13.11
C GLN A 219 -8.39 -16.39 -13.18
N GLU A 220 -9.26 -16.51 -14.18
CA GLU A 220 -10.03 -17.74 -14.44
C GLU A 220 -9.18 -18.78 -15.19
N LEU A 221 -9.22 -20.03 -14.73
CA LEU A 221 -8.58 -21.23 -15.29
C LEU A 221 -9.36 -21.77 -16.50
N GLY A 222 -9.56 -20.93 -17.52
CA GLY A 222 -10.20 -21.29 -18.80
C GLY A 222 -9.29 -21.01 -19.99
N ALA A 223 -9.69 -21.40 -21.20
CA ALA A 223 -9.06 -20.92 -22.44
C ALA A 223 -10.06 -20.00 -23.18
N PRO A 224 -9.77 -18.69 -23.37
CA PRO A 224 -8.61 -17.95 -22.85
C PRO A 224 -8.61 -17.89 -21.30
N LEU A 225 -7.47 -17.55 -20.68
CA LEU A 225 -7.31 -17.34 -19.23
C LEU A 225 -7.61 -15.87 -18.88
N PRO A 226 -8.88 -15.42 -18.76
CA PRO A 226 -9.14 -14.01 -18.54
C PRO A 226 -8.76 -13.59 -17.11
N LEU A 227 -8.28 -12.35 -16.99
CA LEU A 227 -8.39 -11.61 -15.75
C LEU A 227 -9.84 -11.16 -15.60
N VAL A 228 -10.46 -11.44 -14.46
CA VAL A 228 -11.83 -11.03 -14.17
C VAL A 228 -11.90 -10.17 -12.93
N ALA A 229 -12.86 -9.25 -12.90
CA ALA A 229 -13.19 -8.43 -11.74
C ALA A 229 -14.70 -8.46 -11.49
N TYR A 230 -15.10 -8.90 -10.31
CA TYR A 230 -16.49 -8.99 -9.86
C TYR A 230 -16.75 -7.94 -8.79
N THR A 231 -17.72 -7.05 -9.00
CA THR A 231 -18.14 -6.09 -7.97
C THR A 231 -19.43 -6.55 -7.30
N LEU A 232 -19.44 -6.55 -5.97
CA LEU A 232 -20.59 -6.92 -5.15
C LEU A 232 -21.01 -5.70 -4.30
N ASP A 233 -22.32 -5.59 -4.03
CA ASP A 233 -22.92 -4.54 -3.18
C ASP A 233 -23.19 -5.09 -1.76
N PHE A 234 -22.62 -4.41 -0.76
CA PHE A 234 -22.71 -4.75 0.66
C PHE A 234 -23.58 -3.77 1.46
N SER A 235 -24.40 -2.97 0.78
CA SER A 235 -25.18 -1.89 1.41
C SER A 235 -26.41 -2.40 2.17
N SER A 236 -27.02 -3.52 1.77
CA SER A 236 -28.29 -4.01 2.33
C SER A 236 -28.17 -5.09 3.42
N GLY A 237 -26.96 -5.40 3.90
CA GLY A 237 -26.74 -6.44 4.93
C GLY A 237 -26.87 -7.89 4.41
N SER A 238 -27.43 -8.10 3.23
CA SER A 238 -27.39 -9.36 2.48
C SER A 238 -26.77 -9.13 1.11
N VAL A 239 -25.74 -9.92 0.76
CA VAL A 239 -25.04 -9.74 -0.52
C VAL A 239 -25.75 -10.53 -1.61
N GLY A 240 -26.17 -9.84 -2.66
CA GLY A 240 -26.76 -10.46 -3.85
C GLY A 240 -25.72 -11.04 -4.82
N ALA A 241 -26.16 -11.41 -6.02
CA ALA A 241 -25.24 -11.73 -7.11
C ALA A 241 -24.35 -10.51 -7.46
N PRO A 242 -23.17 -10.71 -8.09
CA PRO A 242 -22.33 -9.60 -8.55
C PRO A 242 -23.12 -8.60 -9.39
N ILE A 243 -22.95 -7.32 -9.09
CA ILE A 243 -23.61 -6.23 -9.82
C ILE A 243 -22.88 -5.90 -11.13
N SER A 244 -21.60 -6.29 -11.23
CA SER A 244 -20.83 -6.23 -12.48
C SER A 244 -19.79 -7.34 -12.56
N LYS A 245 -19.49 -7.76 -13.79
CA LYS A 245 -18.35 -8.61 -14.16
C LYS A 245 -17.60 -7.92 -15.30
N ASN A 246 -16.33 -7.59 -15.07
CA ASN A 246 -15.41 -7.14 -16.11
C ASN A 246 -14.47 -8.29 -16.44
N SER A 247 -14.28 -8.58 -17.73
CA SER A 247 -13.43 -9.68 -18.19
C SER A 247 -12.43 -9.15 -19.21
N PHE A 248 -11.16 -9.41 -18.97
CA PHE A 248 -10.05 -8.96 -19.80
C PHE A 248 -9.31 -10.16 -20.35
N VAL A 249 -9.31 -10.31 -21.68
CA VAL A 249 -8.51 -11.34 -22.34
C VAL A 249 -7.04 -10.93 -22.22
N SER A 250 -6.29 -11.64 -21.38
CA SER A 250 -4.90 -11.34 -21.13
C SER A 250 -4.09 -12.63 -21.00
N PRO A 251 -3.16 -12.91 -21.93
CA PRO A 251 -2.32 -14.08 -21.79
C PRO A 251 -1.37 -13.90 -20.60
N PHE A 252 -1.23 -14.93 -19.77
CA PHE A 252 -0.21 -15.04 -18.71
C PHE A 252 -0.19 -13.88 -17.68
N VAL A 253 -1.35 -13.57 -17.10
CA VAL A 253 -1.44 -12.66 -15.95
C VAL A 253 -0.90 -13.36 -14.71
N PHE A 254 0.01 -12.73 -13.97
CA PHE A 254 0.49 -13.20 -12.68
C PHE A 254 0.24 -12.15 -11.60
N CYS A 255 -0.19 -12.61 -10.42
CA CYS A 255 -0.36 -11.81 -9.20
C CYS A 255 -1.13 -10.50 -9.45
N PRO A 256 -2.37 -10.53 -9.97
CA PRO A 256 -3.18 -9.33 -10.06
C PRO A 256 -3.32 -8.70 -8.67
N ARG A 257 -3.00 -7.41 -8.57
CA ARG A 257 -3.27 -6.60 -7.38
C ARG A 257 -4.32 -5.56 -7.71
N ILE A 258 -5.35 -5.44 -6.87
CA ILE A 258 -6.43 -4.48 -7.06
C ILE A 258 -6.44 -3.48 -5.93
N GLU A 259 -6.85 -2.26 -6.25
CA GLU A 259 -7.07 -1.23 -5.27
C GLU A 259 -8.22 -0.32 -5.72
N ALA A 260 -8.89 0.31 -4.76
CA ALA A 260 -10.06 1.14 -5.02
C ALA A 260 -9.92 2.53 -4.41
N MET A 261 -10.58 3.50 -5.04
CA MET A 261 -10.76 4.81 -4.43
C MET A 261 -11.69 4.63 -3.23
N SER A 262 -11.11 4.57 -2.02
CA SER A 262 -11.84 4.19 -0.81
C SER A 262 -13.12 5.02 -0.59
N GLN A 263 -13.15 6.26 -1.11
CA GLN A 263 -14.37 7.02 -1.37
C GLN A 263 -14.47 7.34 -2.85
N PHE A 264 -15.60 6.97 -3.45
CA PHE A 264 -15.87 7.12 -4.87
C PHE A 264 -17.12 7.98 -5.09
N ASP A 265 -17.02 8.97 -5.98
CA ASP A 265 -18.16 9.75 -6.45
C ASP A 265 -18.44 9.42 -7.93
N PRO A 266 -19.58 8.78 -8.24
CA PRO A 266 -19.94 8.39 -9.60
C PRO A 266 -20.23 9.56 -10.55
N THR A 267 -20.35 10.80 -10.06
CA THR A 267 -20.56 11.98 -10.93
C THR A 267 -19.29 12.50 -11.58
N PHE A 268 -18.13 11.96 -11.21
CA PHE A 268 -16.85 12.30 -11.83
C PHE A 268 -16.36 11.21 -12.79
N VAL A 269 -15.40 11.57 -13.64
CA VAL A 269 -14.87 10.70 -14.70
C VAL A 269 -13.88 9.63 -14.16
N ALA A 270 -13.68 9.54 -12.83
CA ALA A 270 -12.74 8.57 -12.25
C ALA A 270 -13.29 7.14 -12.28
N TYR A 271 -12.41 6.14 -12.41
CA TYR A 271 -12.77 4.75 -12.17
C TYR A 271 -12.74 4.42 -10.67
N PRO A 272 -13.67 3.59 -10.17
CA PRO A 272 -13.74 3.24 -8.76
C PRO A 272 -12.57 2.36 -8.30
N TRP A 273 -11.96 1.60 -9.20
CA TRP A 273 -10.87 0.68 -8.91
C TRP A 273 -9.93 0.53 -10.10
N GLN A 274 -8.71 0.05 -9.83
CA GLN A 274 -7.73 -0.34 -10.82
C GLN A 274 -7.03 -1.63 -10.42
N ILE A 275 -6.64 -2.43 -11.41
CA ILE A 275 -5.88 -3.66 -11.24
C ILE A 275 -4.53 -3.47 -11.94
N ILE A 276 -3.45 -3.92 -11.32
CA ILE A 276 -2.13 -4.05 -11.91
C ILE A 276 -1.73 -5.52 -11.97
N CYS A 277 -1.09 -5.93 -13.05
CA CYS A 277 -0.61 -7.30 -13.22
C CYS A 277 0.77 -7.33 -13.87
N SER A 278 1.57 -8.34 -13.52
CA SER A 278 2.72 -8.73 -14.33
C SER A 278 2.30 -9.68 -15.45
N GLN A 279 2.87 -9.48 -16.64
CA GLN A 279 2.76 -10.32 -17.82
C GLN A 279 4.16 -10.53 -18.41
N GLN A 280 4.98 -11.40 -17.80
CA GLN A 280 6.34 -11.78 -18.22
C GLN A 280 7.26 -10.58 -18.60
N ASP A 281 7.09 -10.03 -19.81
CA ASP A 281 7.81 -8.89 -20.37
C ASP A 281 7.10 -7.52 -20.18
N SER A 282 6.00 -7.48 -19.42
CA SER A 282 5.28 -6.23 -19.19
C SER A 282 4.53 -6.14 -17.87
N VAL A 283 4.16 -4.91 -17.51
CA VAL A 283 3.21 -4.60 -16.44
C VAL A 283 2.04 -3.87 -17.08
N THR A 284 0.84 -4.42 -16.87
CA THR A 284 -0.39 -3.91 -17.47
C THR A 284 -1.38 -3.56 -16.38
N THR A 285 -2.09 -2.47 -16.60
CA THR A 285 -3.17 -2.00 -15.76
C THR A 285 -4.51 -2.20 -16.43
N TYR A 286 -5.52 -2.47 -15.63
CA TYR A 286 -6.88 -2.73 -16.05
C TYR A 286 -7.83 -1.93 -15.20
N ASN A 287 -8.86 -1.37 -15.82
CA ASN A 287 -9.97 -0.73 -15.15
C ASN A 287 -11.24 -0.95 -15.96
N ALA A 288 -12.37 -0.39 -15.50
CA ALA A 288 -13.63 -0.56 -16.19
C ALA A 288 -13.65 0.02 -17.63
N GLY A 289 -12.74 0.94 -17.96
CA GLY A 289 -12.62 1.56 -19.28
C GLY A 289 -11.66 0.88 -20.24
N GLY A 290 -10.84 -0.06 -19.79
CA GLY A 290 -9.91 -0.79 -20.66
C GLY A 290 -8.57 -1.11 -20.00
N THR A 291 -7.55 -1.24 -20.84
CA THR A 291 -6.21 -1.72 -20.43
C THR A 291 -5.11 -0.80 -20.90
N THR A 292 -4.12 -0.53 -20.04
CA THR A 292 -2.95 0.29 -20.40
C THR A 292 -1.67 -0.45 -19.99
N ASN A 293 -0.72 -0.57 -20.91
CA ASN A 293 0.61 -1.06 -20.56
C ASN A 293 1.43 0.09 -19.98
N ILE A 294 1.90 -0.05 -18.73
CA ILE A 294 2.54 1.05 -18.00
C ILE A 294 4.07 1.04 -18.05
N ASN A 295 4.69 -0.05 -18.51
CA ASN A 295 6.14 -0.17 -18.60
C ASN A 295 6.72 0.26 -19.97
N LYS A 296 5.93 0.19 -21.05
CA LYS A 296 6.36 0.44 -22.45
C LYS A 296 6.87 1.85 -22.76
N THR A 297 6.67 2.85 -21.91
CA THR A 297 7.02 4.24 -22.23
C THR A 297 8.51 4.61 -22.12
N LEU A 298 9.35 3.95 -21.27
CA LEU A 298 10.82 4.22 -21.22
C LEU A 298 11.70 3.00 -20.88
N ILE A 299 11.16 1.88 -20.39
CA ILE A 299 11.96 0.68 -20.08
C ILE A 299 11.47 -0.48 -20.97
N PRO A 300 11.92 -0.55 -22.24
CA PRO A 300 11.34 -1.44 -23.24
C PRO A 300 11.71 -2.92 -23.07
N VAL A 301 12.64 -3.26 -22.17
CA VAL A 301 13.15 -4.63 -21.98
C VAL A 301 13.37 -4.88 -20.50
N GLY A 302 12.68 -5.89 -19.94
CA GLY A 302 12.81 -6.28 -18.54
C GLY A 302 11.88 -7.45 -18.19
N ASN A 303 12.22 -8.18 -17.13
CA ASN A 303 11.34 -9.18 -16.52
C ASN A 303 10.66 -8.52 -15.31
N PHE A 304 9.34 -8.36 -15.38
CA PHE A 304 8.59 -7.55 -14.42
C PHE A 304 7.93 -8.41 -13.34
N LYS A 305 8.01 -7.99 -12.09
CA LYS A 305 7.62 -8.76 -10.90
C LYS A 305 7.03 -7.85 -9.81
N SER A 306 6.54 -8.45 -8.72
CA SER A 306 5.98 -7.74 -7.54
C SER A 306 5.05 -6.58 -7.91
N PRO A 307 3.97 -6.80 -8.72
CA PRO A 307 3.02 -5.74 -8.96
C PRO A 307 2.41 -5.31 -7.62
N ALA A 308 2.33 -4.00 -7.38
CA ALA A 308 1.73 -3.41 -6.19
C ALA A 308 0.89 -2.20 -6.62
N ILE A 309 -0.21 -1.95 -5.94
CA ILE A 309 -1.04 -0.78 -6.20
C ILE A 309 -1.54 -0.23 -4.87
N ALA A 310 -1.67 1.09 -4.81
CA ALA A 310 -2.21 1.82 -3.69
C ALA A 310 -3.11 2.95 -4.18
N ALA A 311 -4.15 3.22 -3.41
CA ALA A 311 -5.03 4.35 -3.58
C ALA A 311 -5.46 4.81 -2.19
N GLY A 312 -5.80 6.09 -2.11
CA GLY A 312 -6.27 6.67 -0.87
C GLY A 312 -7.78 6.73 -0.84
N VAL A 313 -8.28 7.56 0.07
CA VAL A 313 -9.60 8.15 -0.11
C VAL A 313 -9.62 8.99 -1.41
N GLY A 314 -10.75 9.49 -1.90
CA GLY A 314 -10.85 10.29 -3.13
C GLY A 314 -12.06 11.23 -3.15
N MET A 315 -11.90 12.44 -3.72
CA MET A 315 -12.69 13.66 -3.42
C MET A 315 -14.23 13.55 -3.49
N PRO A 316 -14.91 14.39 -2.67
CA PRO A 316 -15.81 15.40 -3.21
C PRO A 316 -15.39 16.82 -2.78
N PHE A 317 -15.53 17.77 -3.70
CA PHE A 317 -14.95 19.11 -3.71
C PHE A 317 -15.19 19.92 -2.41
N LEU A 318 -14.15 20.60 -1.94
CA LEU A 318 -14.14 21.61 -0.86
C LEU A 318 -14.10 21.04 0.58
N LYS A 319 -12.86 20.98 1.10
CA LYS A 319 -12.42 20.68 2.48
C LYS A 319 -12.20 19.19 2.80
N ALA A 320 -10.91 18.82 2.70
CA ALA A 320 -10.23 17.69 3.33
C ALA A 320 -10.92 16.34 3.17
N ILE A 321 -10.42 15.55 2.20
CA ILE A 321 -10.04 14.13 2.29
C ILE A 321 -9.61 13.74 0.84
N GLY A 322 -8.29 13.59 0.60
CA GLY A 322 -7.66 13.36 -0.71
C GLY A 322 -7.78 11.91 -1.16
N ASN A 323 -7.80 11.56 -2.45
CA ASN A 323 -6.78 11.54 -3.50
C ASN A 323 -7.44 11.36 -4.91
N VAL A 324 -6.77 11.66 -6.04
CA VAL A 324 -7.34 11.59 -7.42
C VAL A 324 -6.57 10.65 -8.36
N GLN A 325 -5.80 9.74 -7.78
CA GLN A 325 -4.81 8.95 -8.51
C GLN A 325 -4.60 7.58 -7.86
N PHE A 326 -4.13 6.65 -8.67
CA PHE A 326 -3.59 5.37 -8.21
C PHE A 326 -2.08 5.41 -8.29
N THR A 327 -1.41 4.84 -7.29
CA THR A 327 0.05 4.65 -7.31
C THR A 327 0.33 3.19 -7.56
N GLN A 328 1.10 2.91 -8.60
CA GLN A 328 1.38 1.55 -9.06
C GLN A 328 2.88 1.31 -9.00
N GLY A 329 3.27 0.14 -8.50
CA GLY A 329 4.67 -0.25 -8.38
C GLY A 329 4.94 -1.63 -8.94
N TYR A 330 6.21 -1.86 -9.25
CA TYR A 330 6.70 -3.13 -9.75
C TYR A 330 8.21 -3.24 -9.58
N LEU A 331 8.73 -4.46 -9.51
CA LEU A 331 10.14 -4.77 -9.67
C LEU A 331 10.45 -4.97 -11.16
N ASN A 332 11.51 -4.35 -11.65
CA ASN A 332 12.07 -4.68 -12.96
C ASN A 332 13.45 -5.32 -12.78
N ILE A 333 13.55 -6.56 -13.25
CA ILE A 333 14.78 -7.33 -13.31
C ILE A 333 15.31 -7.20 -14.74
N HIS A 334 16.32 -6.35 -14.92
CA HIS A 334 17.01 -6.26 -16.21
C HIS A 334 17.84 -7.53 -16.44
N GLY A 335 17.63 -8.17 -17.58
CA GLY A 335 18.49 -9.26 -18.05
C GLY A 335 19.85 -8.72 -18.49
N SER A 336 20.76 -8.48 -17.55
CA SER A 336 22.18 -8.16 -17.73
C SER A 336 22.53 -6.90 -18.58
N PRO A 337 23.44 -6.00 -18.15
CA PRO A 337 24.24 -6.00 -16.92
C PRO A 337 23.78 -4.95 -15.88
N VAL A 338 22.57 -4.40 -16.02
CA VAL A 338 22.13 -3.23 -15.23
C VAL A 338 21.22 -3.68 -14.07
N SER A 339 21.36 -3.05 -12.91
CA SER A 339 20.67 -3.30 -11.64
C SER A 339 19.16 -3.60 -11.72
N ALA A 340 18.66 -4.44 -10.80
CA ALA A 340 17.22 -4.55 -10.55
C ALA A 340 16.77 -3.47 -9.57
N ASN A 341 15.65 -2.82 -9.86
CA ASN A 341 15.10 -1.76 -9.03
C ASN A 341 13.58 -1.88 -8.91
N TYR A 342 13.08 -1.44 -7.77
CA TYR A 342 11.65 -1.25 -7.53
C TYR A 342 11.25 0.13 -8.03
N TYR A 343 10.17 0.16 -8.80
CA TYR A 343 9.63 1.36 -9.39
C TYR A 343 8.25 1.64 -8.84
N ALA A 344 7.91 2.92 -8.69
CA ALA A 344 6.54 3.39 -8.51
C ALA A 344 6.20 4.44 -9.57
N ARG A 345 4.90 4.57 -9.88
CA ARG A 345 4.39 5.55 -10.83
C ARG A 345 2.95 5.92 -10.51
N ILE A 346 2.56 7.14 -10.83
CA ILE A 346 1.19 7.62 -10.65
C ILE A 346 0.41 7.40 -11.94
N THR A 347 -0.80 6.87 -11.84
CA THR A 347 -1.75 6.85 -12.96
C THR A 347 -2.99 7.68 -12.64
N ASN A 348 -3.54 8.30 -13.69
CA ASN A 348 -4.76 9.06 -13.61
C ASN A 348 -5.93 8.12 -13.27
N ALA A 349 -6.71 8.45 -12.26
CA ALA A 349 -7.85 7.61 -11.88
C ALA A 349 -8.94 7.53 -12.97
N ALA A 350 -9.08 8.54 -13.84
CA ALA A 350 -10.09 8.61 -14.89
C ALA A 350 -9.69 7.95 -16.21
N THR A 351 -8.41 7.90 -16.53
CA THR A 351 -7.96 7.35 -17.82
C THR A 351 -7.12 6.08 -17.66
N GLY A 352 -6.59 5.80 -16.46
CA GLY A 352 -5.55 4.81 -16.25
C GLY A 352 -4.23 5.17 -16.95
N ALA A 353 -4.18 6.30 -17.66
CA ALA A 353 -3.00 6.77 -18.33
C ALA A 353 -2.00 7.27 -17.30
N VAL A 354 -0.74 7.12 -17.64
CA VAL A 354 0.31 7.55 -16.75
C VAL A 354 0.46 9.06 -16.80
N THR A 355 0.42 9.72 -15.63
CA THR A 355 0.45 11.18 -15.53
C THR A 355 1.84 11.76 -15.30
N ASP A 356 2.80 10.94 -14.87
CA ASP A 356 4.20 11.33 -14.71
C ASP A 356 5.09 10.59 -15.74
N PRO A 357 5.82 11.29 -16.62
CA PRO A 357 6.75 10.63 -17.54
C PRO A 357 7.88 9.88 -16.81
N ASP A 358 8.29 10.32 -15.62
CA ASP A 358 9.41 9.73 -14.90
C ASP A 358 8.97 8.52 -14.05
N TYR A 359 9.83 7.50 -14.00
CA TYR A 359 9.69 6.41 -13.05
C TYR A 359 10.40 6.76 -11.75
N TYR A 360 9.76 6.47 -10.62
CA TYR A 360 10.41 6.66 -9.34
C TYR A 360 11.09 5.39 -8.89
N ILE A 361 12.39 5.45 -8.64
CA ILE A 361 13.11 4.36 -7.99
C ILE A 361 12.82 4.43 -6.49
N ILE A 362 12.27 3.35 -5.95
CA ILE A 362 11.88 3.25 -4.53
C ILE A 362 13.11 2.98 -3.67
N ASN A 363 13.90 1.99 -4.08
CA ASN A 363 15.10 1.52 -3.39
C ASN A 363 16.29 2.48 -3.59
N THR A 364 17.14 2.62 -2.57
CA THR A 364 18.32 3.50 -2.64
C THR A 364 19.54 2.83 -3.27
N ASN A 365 19.65 1.51 -3.11
CA ASN A 365 20.65 0.67 -3.75
C ASN A 365 19.95 -0.33 -4.64
N PRO A 366 20.56 -0.78 -5.75
CA PRO A 366 20.05 -1.90 -6.53
C PRO A 366 19.59 -3.05 -5.65
N ALA A 367 18.36 -3.53 -5.85
CA ALA A 367 17.84 -4.72 -5.18
C ALA A 367 18.62 -5.99 -5.58
N TYR A 368 19.53 -5.88 -6.56
CA TYR A 368 20.25 -6.99 -7.17
C TYR A 368 21.65 -6.59 -7.64
N THR A 369 22.62 -7.47 -7.40
CA THR A 369 23.97 -7.47 -7.99
C THR A 369 24.14 -8.70 -8.89
N PRO A 370 24.84 -8.62 -10.03
CA PRO A 370 24.96 -9.74 -10.97
C PRO A 370 25.50 -11.03 -10.31
N GLY A 371 24.73 -12.13 -10.38
CA GLY A 371 25.17 -13.47 -9.95
C GLY A 371 24.16 -14.30 -9.15
N ILE A 372 23.05 -13.73 -8.69
CA ILE A 372 21.97 -14.47 -8.01
C ILE A 372 20.88 -14.87 -9.02
N THR A 373 20.41 -16.11 -9.01
CA THR A 373 19.26 -16.51 -9.85
C THR A 373 17.99 -16.26 -9.06
N PHE A 374 17.25 -15.20 -9.39
CA PHE A 374 15.88 -15.02 -8.88
C PHE A 374 14.96 -15.91 -9.71
N SER A 375 14.31 -16.89 -9.06
CA SER A 375 13.22 -17.61 -9.70
C SER A 375 12.06 -16.63 -9.94
N ALA A 376 11.24 -16.92 -10.95
CA ALA A 376 10.08 -16.11 -11.30
C ALA A 376 9.05 -15.99 -10.15
N ALA A 377 9.11 -16.89 -9.18
CA ALA A 377 8.29 -16.94 -7.97
C ALA A 377 8.85 -16.08 -6.81
N ASP A 378 10.18 -16.03 -6.69
CA ASP A 378 10.90 -15.41 -5.56
C ASP A 378 10.67 -13.88 -5.44
N ALA A 379 10.23 -13.22 -6.52
CA ALA A 379 9.89 -11.80 -6.54
C ALA A 379 8.38 -11.54 -6.72
N SER A 380 7.50 -12.48 -6.42
CA SER A 380 6.07 -12.31 -6.71
C SER A 380 5.33 -11.39 -5.71
N SER A 381 5.92 -11.05 -4.56
CA SER A 381 5.28 -10.19 -3.53
C SER A 381 6.27 -9.39 -2.68
N ALA A 382 7.43 -8.99 -3.24
CA ALA A 382 8.51 -8.29 -2.53
C ALA A 382 8.38 -6.74 -2.53
N LEU A 383 7.23 -6.21 -2.95
CA LEU A 383 6.89 -4.79 -2.93
C LEU A 383 5.45 -4.62 -2.44
N ALA A 384 5.25 -3.71 -1.50
CA ALA A 384 3.93 -3.26 -1.05
C ALA A 384 3.87 -1.75 -1.03
N LEU A 385 2.72 -1.22 -1.39
CA LEU A 385 2.41 0.20 -1.42
C LEU A 385 1.14 0.42 -0.63
N SER A 386 1.08 1.50 0.15
CA SER A 386 -0.14 1.93 0.83
C SER A 386 -0.20 3.46 0.87
N ASN A 387 -1.28 4.03 0.33
CA ASN A 387 -1.65 5.40 0.64
C ASN A 387 -2.42 5.40 1.95
N CYS A 388 -2.40 6.52 2.70
CA CYS A 388 -3.13 6.56 3.96
C CYS A 388 -4.62 6.27 3.76
N SER A 389 -5.10 5.18 4.34
CA SER A 389 -6.43 4.61 4.10
C SER A 389 -7.58 5.56 4.44
N ASN A 390 -7.40 6.51 5.36
CA ASN A 390 -8.43 7.46 5.78
C ASN A 390 -8.16 8.93 5.40
N SER A 391 -6.98 9.28 4.89
CA SER A 391 -6.73 10.67 4.45
C SER A 391 -6.29 10.79 3.00
N GLY A 392 -5.83 9.68 2.41
CA GLY A 392 -5.17 9.63 1.10
C GLY A 392 -3.80 10.32 1.09
N ASP A 393 -3.30 10.79 2.24
CA ASP A 393 -2.00 11.45 2.31
C ASP A 393 -0.85 10.43 2.33
N MET A 394 0.30 10.90 1.85
CA MET A 394 1.55 10.13 1.79
C MET A 394 1.43 8.81 1.02
N LEU A 395 2.57 8.21 0.74
CA LEU A 395 2.71 6.86 0.22
C LEU A 395 3.74 6.14 1.08
N LEU A 396 3.32 5.06 1.73
CA LEU A 396 4.18 4.08 2.34
C LEU A 396 4.62 3.09 1.27
N SER A 397 5.92 2.96 1.05
CA SER A 397 6.50 1.92 0.20
C SER A 397 7.33 0.98 1.05
N VAL A 398 7.11 -0.32 0.93
CA VAL A 398 7.84 -1.38 1.64
C VAL A 398 8.41 -2.34 0.61
N TRP A 399 9.69 -2.69 0.74
CA TRP A 399 10.34 -3.62 -0.18
C TRP A 399 11.34 -4.52 0.55
N PHE A 400 11.61 -5.68 -0.05
CA PHE A 400 12.70 -6.54 0.38
C PHE A 400 14.01 -6.12 -0.29
N ASP A 401 15.02 -5.81 0.53
CA ASP A 401 16.37 -5.44 0.11
C ASP A 401 17.32 -6.62 0.33
N ALA A 402 17.58 -7.37 -0.75
CA ALA A 402 18.45 -8.53 -0.71
C ALA A 402 19.92 -8.10 -0.59
N GLN A 403 20.67 -8.67 0.37
CA GLN A 403 22.10 -8.41 0.44
C GLN A 403 22.84 -9.13 -0.68
N ALA A 404 23.79 -8.44 -1.33
CA ALA A 404 24.59 -8.97 -2.42
C ALA A 404 25.25 -10.31 -2.04
N GLY A 405 24.95 -11.36 -2.80
CA GLY A 405 25.50 -12.71 -2.59
C GLY A 405 24.94 -13.48 -1.39
N SER A 406 23.83 -13.04 -0.77
CA SER A 406 23.23 -13.71 0.39
C SER A 406 21.76 -14.10 0.15
N SER A 407 21.29 -15.16 0.82
CA SER A 407 19.87 -15.50 0.97
C SER A 407 19.19 -14.73 2.12
N THR A 408 19.90 -13.79 2.72
CA THR A 408 19.39 -12.85 3.72
C THR A 408 19.18 -11.47 3.13
N GLY A 409 18.11 -10.80 3.57
CA GLY A 409 17.87 -9.40 3.24
C GLY A 409 17.21 -8.66 4.39
N ASP A 410 16.91 -7.39 4.18
CA ASP A 410 16.21 -6.56 5.13
C ASP A 410 14.88 -6.09 4.54
N ILE A 411 13.87 -5.93 5.41
CA ILE A 411 12.62 -5.27 5.03
C ILE A 411 12.83 -3.79 5.22
N MET A 412 12.77 -3.08 4.11
CA MET A 412 12.96 -1.65 4.06
C MET A 412 11.62 -0.98 3.83
N TYR A 413 11.44 0.21 4.38
CA TYR A 413 10.28 1.04 4.09
C TYR A 413 10.65 2.51 4.00
N LYS A 414 9.79 3.27 3.32
CA LYS A 414 9.95 4.70 3.11
C LYS A 414 8.61 5.38 3.03
N LEU A 415 8.52 6.60 3.56
CA LEU A 415 7.35 7.46 3.43
C LEU A 415 7.64 8.60 2.44
N SER A 416 6.82 8.73 1.41
CA SER A 416 6.92 9.82 0.43
C SER A 416 5.66 10.68 0.43
N GLY A 417 5.83 11.96 0.05
CA GLY A 417 4.68 12.84 -0.13
C GLY A 417 3.86 12.41 -1.33
N ASN A 418 2.53 12.41 -1.20
CA ASN A 418 1.61 12.08 -2.29
C ASN A 418 1.36 13.29 -3.23
N SER A 419 2.42 14.05 -3.53
CA SER A 419 2.39 15.19 -4.44
C SER A 419 2.72 14.76 -5.85
N VAL A 420 2.37 15.57 -6.85
CA VAL A 420 2.90 15.43 -8.22
C VAL A 420 4.03 16.45 -8.42
N PRO A 421 5.29 16.03 -8.68
CA PRO A 421 5.79 14.65 -8.65
C PRO A 421 5.96 14.12 -7.21
N VAL A 422 5.97 12.79 -7.04
CA VAL A 422 6.17 12.14 -5.72
C VAL A 422 7.57 12.47 -5.25
N LYS A 423 7.66 13.29 -4.19
CA LYS A 423 8.95 13.62 -3.58
C LYS A 423 9.23 12.64 -2.45
N PHE A 424 10.14 11.73 -2.74
CA PHE A 424 10.67 10.79 -1.78
C PHE A 424 11.61 11.48 -0.78
N ARG A 425 11.22 11.52 0.50
CA ARG A 425 12.17 11.83 1.58
C ARG A 425 12.87 10.53 1.97
N PRO A 426 14.21 10.48 2.09
CA PRO A 426 14.87 9.31 2.66
C PRO A 426 14.34 9.12 4.08
N THR A 427 13.60 8.04 4.31
CA THR A 427 13.32 7.53 5.65
C THR A 427 13.79 6.09 5.59
N ALA A 428 14.81 5.78 6.40
CA ALA A 428 15.28 4.43 6.63
C ALA A 428 15.51 4.29 8.12
N ILE A 429 15.19 3.13 8.69
CA ILE A 429 15.70 2.72 10.00
C ILE A 429 17.10 2.13 9.79
N SER A 430 18.11 3.01 9.75
CA SER A 430 19.49 2.69 10.12
C SER A 430 20.29 3.98 10.22
N THR A 431 21.01 4.16 11.32
CA THR A 431 21.92 5.29 11.61
C THR A 431 23.01 5.47 10.54
N LEU A 432 23.14 6.67 9.93
CA LEU A 432 24.39 7.47 9.82
C LEU A 432 24.24 8.71 8.92
N GLN A 433 25.17 9.65 9.12
CA GLN A 433 25.22 11.04 8.68
C GLN A 433 25.40 11.27 7.16
N GLY A 434 24.80 12.37 6.66
CA GLY A 434 25.03 13.00 5.34
C GLY A 434 23.72 13.16 4.53
N GLU A 435 23.40 14.22 3.80
CA GLU A 435 23.95 15.55 3.50
C GLU A 435 22.84 16.61 3.75
N LYS A 436 23.21 17.90 3.81
CA LYS A 436 22.34 19.00 4.26
C LYS A 436 21.08 19.20 3.38
N PRO A 437 19.89 19.43 3.98
CA PRO A 437 18.67 19.74 3.25
C PRO A 437 18.76 21.07 2.49
N THR A 438 18.05 21.17 1.36
CA THR A 438 17.95 22.39 0.56
C THR A 438 17.24 23.55 1.27
N LEU A 439 16.30 23.29 2.19
CA LEU A 439 15.69 24.27 3.12
C LEU A 439 15.40 23.59 4.47
N TYR A 440 15.92 24.09 5.60
CA TYR A 440 15.64 23.53 6.94
C TYR A 440 15.67 24.57 8.07
N PRO A 441 14.92 24.41 9.17
CA PRO A 441 13.89 23.40 9.39
C PRO A 441 12.63 23.65 8.54
N ASN A 442 11.88 22.59 8.25
CA ASN A 442 10.57 22.67 7.61
C ASN A 442 9.70 21.48 8.10
N PRO A 443 8.74 21.70 9.01
CA PRO A 443 8.17 23.00 9.41
C PRO A 443 9.13 23.91 10.18
N ALA A 444 8.94 25.21 10.04
CA ALA A 444 9.76 26.26 10.62
C ALA A 444 9.02 26.96 11.76
N ILE A 445 9.74 27.29 12.83
CA ILE A 445 9.21 28.07 13.96
C ILE A 445 9.71 29.50 13.85
N ASP A 446 11.04 29.70 13.90
CA ASP A 446 11.62 31.05 13.95
C ASP A 446 12.40 31.43 12.69
N HIS A 447 12.99 30.46 12.00
CA HIS A 447 13.83 30.69 10.82
C HIS A 447 13.83 29.48 9.87
N VAL A 448 14.26 29.71 8.63
CA VAL A 448 14.58 28.69 7.62
C VAL A 448 15.97 28.96 7.05
N ILE A 449 16.77 27.93 6.82
CA ILE A 449 18.16 28.00 6.34
C ILE A 449 18.22 27.37 4.96
N LEU A 450 18.86 28.09 4.04
CA LEU A 450 19.16 27.64 2.68
C LEU A 450 20.69 27.55 2.53
N PRO A 451 21.31 26.39 2.79
CA PRO A 451 22.76 26.31 2.96
C PRO A 451 23.58 26.61 1.69
N ASN A 452 22.97 26.48 0.52
CA ASN A 452 23.63 26.61 -0.79
C ASN A 452 23.09 27.79 -1.62
N GLU A 453 22.32 28.69 -1.01
CA GLU A 453 21.74 29.86 -1.68
C GLU A 453 22.29 31.16 -1.09
N GLU A 454 22.37 32.19 -1.92
CA GLU A 454 22.72 33.56 -1.53
C GLU A 454 21.97 34.56 -2.42
N GLY A 455 21.88 35.81 -1.98
CA GLY A 455 21.22 36.89 -2.72
C GLY A 455 19.78 37.14 -2.31
N GLU A 456 19.00 37.78 -3.18
CA GLU A 456 17.66 38.25 -2.81
C GLU A 456 16.70 37.08 -2.61
N PHE A 457 15.86 37.18 -1.57
CA PHE A 457 14.74 36.28 -1.37
C PHE A 457 13.43 37.05 -1.18
N GLN A 458 12.33 36.39 -1.50
CA GLN A 458 10.98 36.81 -1.13
C GLN A 458 10.18 35.64 -0.58
N ILE A 459 9.32 35.89 0.40
CA ILE A 459 8.35 34.95 0.94
C ILE A 459 6.96 35.33 0.44
N ILE A 460 6.24 34.36 -0.10
CA ILE A 460 4.92 34.50 -0.70
C ILE A 460 3.95 33.58 0.06
N ASN A 461 2.79 34.08 0.48
CA ASN A 461 1.77 33.25 1.14
C ASN A 461 0.95 32.42 0.13
N SER A 462 0.05 31.58 0.64
CA SER A 462 -0.80 30.71 -0.19
C SER A 462 -1.76 31.44 -1.14
N LEU A 463 -1.96 32.75 -0.98
CA LEU A 463 -2.77 33.59 -1.87
C LEU A 463 -1.93 34.23 -2.99
N GLY A 464 -0.63 33.92 -3.08
CA GLY A 464 0.27 34.54 -4.04
C GLY A 464 0.76 35.94 -3.64
N VAL A 465 0.51 36.38 -2.40
CA VAL A 465 0.90 37.70 -1.90
C VAL A 465 2.28 37.63 -1.27
N LYS A 466 3.20 38.53 -1.65
CA LYS A 466 4.51 38.69 -1.02
C LYS A 466 4.33 39.23 0.42
N VAL A 467 4.82 38.48 1.40
CA VAL A 467 4.69 38.78 2.83
C VAL A 467 6.01 39.12 3.51
N ALA A 468 7.15 38.78 2.90
CA ALA A 468 8.47 39.21 3.36
C ALA A 468 9.46 39.22 2.19
N GLU A 469 10.56 39.94 2.32
CA GLU A 469 11.71 39.91 1.41
C GLU A 469 12.99 40.31 2.14
N GLY A 470 14.14 39.99 1.55
CA GLY A 470 15.43 40.36 2.12
C GLY A 470 16.60 39.80 1.34
N GLN A 471 17.77 39.84 1.97
CA GLN A 471 19.02 39.28 1.44
C GLN A 471 19.41 38.05 2.25
N LEU A 472 19.73 36.97 1.56
CA LEU A 472 20.25 35.74 2.12
C LEU A 472 21.78 35.73 1.98
N GLN A 473 22.46 35.51 3.09
CA GLN A 473 23.89 35.20 3.09
C GLN A 473 24.08 33.69 3.00
N GLN A 474 25.14 33.22 2.33
CA GLN A 474 25.46 31.79 2.23
C GLN A 474 25.50 31.14 3.63
N GLY A 475 24.68 30.12 3.84
CA GLY A 475 24.55 29.44 5.15
C GLY A 475 23.75 30.20 6.22
N GLY A 476 23.22 31.39 5.90
CA GLY A 476 22.38 32.20 6.78
C GLY A 476 20.92 31.74 6.85
N GLY A 477 20.22 32.21 7.88
CA GLY A 477 18.80 31.91 8.11
C GLY A 477 17.88 33.09 7.74
N VAL A 478 16.78 32.79 7.07
CA VAL A 478 15.64 33.70 6.87
C VAL A 478 14.72 33.63 8.07
N LYS A 479 14.52 34.74 8.78
CA LYS A 479 13.62 34.81 9.94
C LYS A 479 12.16 34.74 9.49
N VAL A 480 11.41 33.81 10.07
CA VAL A 480 9.98 33.57 9.79
C VAL A 480 9.10 33.64 11.03
N GLN A 481 9.68 33.93 12.21
CA GLN A 481 8.98 34.02 13.51
C GLN A 481 7.69 34.86 13.49
N ASN A 482 7.65 35.94 12.69
CA ASN A 482 6.52 36.87 12.64
C ASN A 482 5.47 36.51 11.58
N LEU A 483 5.69 35.42 10.81
CA LEU A 483 4.69 34.93 9.89
C LEU A 483 3.59 34.19 10.68
N PRO A 484 2.30 34.37 10.33
CA PRO A 484 1.24 33.50 10.81
C PRO A 484 1.50 32.03 10.50
N ALA A 485 0.89 31.12 11.27
CA ALA A 485 0.91 29.70 10.94
C ALA A 485 0.29 29.47 9.54
N GLY A 486 0.96 28.72 8.67
CA GLY A 486 0.52 28.54 7.29
C GLY A 486 1.59 28.04 6.33
N VAL A 487 1.21 27.91 5.05
CA VAL A 487 2.11 27.45 3.97
C VAL A 487 2.61 28.65 3.17
N TYR A 488 3.91 28.69 2.92
CA TYR A 488 4.62 29.76 2.24
C TYR A 488 5.54 29.23 1.14
N LEU A 489 5.85 30.09 0.17
CA LEU A 489 6.90 29.89 -0.82
C LEU A 489 8.02 30.89 -0.57
N LEU A 490 9.24 30.43 -0.33
CA LEU A 490 10.44 31.23 -0.31
C LEU A 490 11.11 31.15 -1.69
N ARG A 491 11.13 32.24 -2.43
CA ARG A 491 11.74 32.33 -3.76
C ARG A 491 13.08 33.07 -3.68
N THR A 492 14.14 32.46 -4.19
CA THR A 492 15.44 33.09 -4.48
C THR A 492 15.53 33.41 -5.98
N HIS A 493 16.68 33.92 -6.45
CA HIS A 493 16.89 34.19 -7.87
C HIS A 493 16.84 32.92 -8.75
N SER A 494 17.30 31.80 -8.21
CA SER A 494 17.48 30.52 -8.92
C SER A 494 16.37 29.51 -8.61
N HIS A 495 15.74 29.58 -7.44
CA HIS A 495 14.86 28.52 -6.96
C HIS A 495 13.63 29.03 -6.20
N THR A 496 12.63 28.16 -6.03
CA THR A 496 11.47 28.40 -5.16
C THR A 496 11.29 27.21 -4.22
N TYR A 497 11.26 27.50 -2.92
CA TYR A 497 11.24 26.54 -1.83
C TYR A 497 9.93 26.65 -1.02
N PRO A 498 9.09 25.61 -0.96
CA PRO A 498 7.92 25.61 -0.10
C PRO A 498 8.31 25.32 1.36
N PHE A 499 7.73 26.05 2.32
CA PHE A 499 7.86 25.74 3.75
C PHE A 499 6.57 25.99 4.53
N THR A 500 6.43 25.28 5.66
CA THR A 500 5.30 25.45 6.59
C THR A 500 5.77 26.20 7.82
N LYS A 501 5.09 27.29 8.21
CA LYS A 501 5.27 27.98 9.49
C LYS A 501 4.28 27.39 10.50
N LEU A 502 4.79 26.96 11.67
CA LEU A 502 3.98 26.52 12.81
C LEU A 502 3.52 27.68 13.68
#